data_AF-A0A502GQI6-F1
#
_entry.id   AF-A0A502GQI6-F1
#
_cell.length_a   1.000
_cell.length_b   1.000
_cell.length_c   1.000
_cell.angle_alpha   90.00
_cell.angle_beta   90.00
_cell.angle_gamma   90.00
#
_symmetry.space_group_name_H-M   'P 1'
#
loop_
_entity.id
_entity.type
_entity.pdbx_description
1 polymer ?
#
loop_
_entity_poly.entity_id
_entity_poly.type
_entity_poly.pdbx_seq_one_letter_code
_entity_poly.pdbx_strand_id
1 'polypeptide(L)'
;MLSLRLLSCLGLLVPCLAASPRAQAQHAAPSPPARARIALGRCDQQVVYNLPAQRFDETARAIAHATGCFIRYPDRTLVNVPVQPVRGRLTRRQALRVALRGTALRIVRETPDLMEVARMPAR
;
A
#
# COMPACT_ATOMS: atom_id res chain seq x y z
N MET A 1 60.98 24.44 1.24
CA MET A 1 62.29 23.80 1.50
C MET A 1 62.19 23.04 2.81
N LEU A 2 62.67 21.80 2.77
CA LEU A 2 62.60 20.71 3.72
C LEU A 2 63.36 21.02 5.03
N SER A 3 62.85 20.59 6.20
CA SER A 3 63.73 19.97 7.20
C SER A 3 62.93 19.13 8.22
N LEU A 4 63.50 17.98 8.49
CA LEU A 4 63.01 16.76 9.13
C LEU A 4 63.85 16.53 10.39
N ARG A 5 63.27 16.17 11.56
CA ARG A 5 63.78 15.21 12.59
C ARG A 5 62.66 14.94 13.61
N LEU A 6 62.04 13.75 13.67
CA LEU A 6 62.43 12.51 14.39
C LEU A 6 62.67 12.67 15.91
N LEU A 7 61.91 11.91 16.72
CA LEU A 7 62.31 11.04 17.85
C LEU A 7 61.04 10.73 18.70
N SER A 8 60.42 9.56 18.59
CA SER A 8 60.74 8.30 19.29
C SER A 8 60.35 8.32 20.78
N CYS A 9 59.33 7.53 21.13
CA CYS A 9 59.31 6.78 22.39
C CYS A 9 58.51 5.48 22.21
N LEU A 10 59.25 4.38 22.29
CA LEU A 10 58.79 3.01 22.37
C LEU A 10 57.89 2.78 23.59
N GLY A 11 56.88 1.94 23.39
CA GLY A 11 56.68 0.72 24.18
C GLY A 11 55.95 0.85 25.52
N LEU A 12 54.85 0.10 25.65
CA LEU A 12 54.67 -0.88 26.73
C LEU A 12 53.47 -1.80 26.39
N LEU A 13 53.79 -3.09 26.29
CA LEU A 13 52.88 -4.24 26.33
C LEU A 13 52.28 -4.39 27.74
N VAL A 14 51.32 -5.34 27.88
CA VAL A 14 50.93 -6.14 29.10
C VAL A 14 49.46 -5.88 29.56
N PRO A 15 48.67 -6.91 30.01
CA PRO A 15 47.58 -7.45 29.20
C PRO A 15 46.27 -7.73 30.01
N CYS A 16 45.38 -8.55 29.44
CA CYS A 16 44.48 -9.51 30.11
C CYS A 16 43.15 -9.06 30.73
N LEU A 17 42.10 -9.68 30.15
CA LEU A 17 40.99 -10.39 30.81
C LEU A 17 39.99 -9.56 31.65
N ALA A 18 38.77 -9.41 31.14
CA ALA A 18 37.63 -10.24 31.55
C ALA A 18 36.27 -9.72 31.04
N ALA A 19 35.35 -10.67 30.91
CA ALA A 19 33.89 -10.54 30.95
C ALA A 19 33.17 -10.02 29.68
N SER A 20 32.76 -10.99 28.87
CA SER A 20 31.65 -10.84 27.91
C SER A 20 30.35 -10.43 28.61
N PRO A 21 29.68 -9.35 28.17
CA PRO A 21 28.25 -9.25 28.39
C PRO A 21 27.56 -10.07 27.31
N ARG A 22 26.90 -11.16 27.73
CA ARG A 22 25.82 -11.80 26.97
C ARG A 22 24.75 -10.74 26.73
N ALA A 23 24.82 -10.03 25.61
CA ALA A 23 23.72 -9.20 25.14
C ALA A 23 22.58 -10.15 24.77
N GLN A 24 21.56 -10.19 25.63
CA GLN A 24 20.31 -10.90 25.38
C GLN A 24 19.75 -10.43 24.04
N ALA A 25 19.69 -11.33 23.07
CA ALA A 25 18.89 -11.15 21.88
C ALA A 25 17.43 -11.08 22.30
N GLN A 26 16.96 -9.86 22.55
CA GLN A 26 15.53 -9.55 22.64
C GLN A 26 14.95 -9.83 21.26
N HIS A 27 14.46 -11.05 21.07
CA HIS A 27 13.60 -11.37 19.93
C HIS A 27 12.31 -10.59 20.15
N ALA A 28 12.27 -9.37 19.63
CA ALA A 28 11.03 -8.64 19.47
C ALA A 28 10.08 -9.56 18.68
N ALA A 29 8.95 -9.91 19.29
CA ALA A 29 7.91 -10.63 18.60
C ALA A 29 7.54 -9.85 17.32
N PRO A 30 7.37 -10.52 16.16
CA PRO A 30 6.96 -9.83 14.96
C PRO A 30 5.59 -9.19 15.21
N SER A 31 5.56 -7.87 15.26
CA SER A 31 4.31 -7.10 15.27
C SER A 31 3.48 -7.52 14.06
N PRO A 32 2.18 -7.81 14.21
CA PRO A 32 1.32 -8.06 13.06
C PRO A 32 1.44 -6.87 12.10
N PRO A 33 1.51 -7.08 10.77
CA PRO A 33 1.71 -5.99 9.83
C PRO A 33 0.58 -4.98 10.04
N ALA A 34 0.93 -3.79 10.52
CA ALA A 34 0.01 -2.69 10.55
C ALA A 34 -0.48 -2.52 9.11
N ARG A 35 -1.79 -2.69 8.88
CA ARG A 35 -2.40 -2.31 7.59
C ARG A 35 -1.95 -0.88 7.34
N ALA A 36 -1.05 -0.69 6.38
CA ALA A 36 -0.54 0.62 6.06
C ALA A 36 -1.73 1.53 5.80
N ARG A 37 -1.89 2.56 6.63
CA ARG A 37 -2.94 3.55 6.42
C ARG A 37 -2.54 4.34 5.19
N ILE A 38 -3.33 4.20 4.14
CA ILE A 38 -3.11 4.91 2.89
C ILE A 38 -3.42 6.38 3.14
N ALA A 39 -2.55 7.28 2.68
CA ALA A 39 -2.82 8.71 2.74
C ALA A 39 -4.09 9.05 1.93
N LEU A 40 -4.83 10.05 2.40
CA LEU A 40 -6.04 10.53 1.72
C LEU A 40 -5.67 11.23 0.41
N GLY A 41 -6.48 11.03 -0.64
CA GLY A 41 -6.28 11.69 -1.94
C GLY A 41 -7.57 11.85 -2.75
N ARG A 42 -7.44 11.94 -4.07
CA ARG A 42 -8.57 12.12 -5.00
C ARG A 42 -9.61 11.01 -4.88
N CYS A 43 -9.20 9.82 -4.49
CA CYS A 43 -10.11 8.68 -4.30
C CYS A 43 -10.98 8.80 -3.03
N ASP A 44 -10.69 9.73 -2.12
CA ASP A 44 -11.33 9.87 -0.81
C ASP A 44 -12.34 11.02 -0.74
N GLN A 45 -12.46 11.83 -1.80
CA GLN A 45 -13.51 12.85 -1.89
C GLN A 45 -14.89 12.19 -1.99
N GLN A 46 -15.85 12.70 -1.21
CA GLN A 46 -17.24 12.23 -1.21
C GLN A 46 -18.04 12.80 -2.38
N VAL A 47 -18.86 11.97 -3.00
CA VAL A 47 -19.78 12.30 -4.08
C VAL A 47 -21.09 11.55 -3.87
N VAL A 48 -22.21 12.09 -4.36
CA VAL A 48 -23.49 11.39 -4.37
C VAL A 48 -23.58 10.52 -5.62
N TYR A 49 -23.75 9.21 -5.44
CA TYR A 49 -23.88 8.25 -6.53
C TYR A 49 -25.32 7.81 -6.73
N ASN A 50 -25.67 7.61 -8.01
CA ASN A 50 -26.93 7.05 -8.45
C ASN A 50 -26.72 6.09 -9.63
N LEU A 51 -25.85 5.09 -9.46
CA LEU A 51 -25.49 4.15 -10.52
C LEU A 51 -26.42 2.92 -10.48
N PRO A 52 -26.93 2.44 -11.63
CA PRO A 52 -27.67 1.18 -11.71
C PRO A 52 -26.72 -0.03 -11.58
N ALA A 53 -27.30 -1.22 -11.44
CA ALA A 53 -26.56 -2.46 -11.67
C ALA A 53 -26.24 -2.53 -13.16
N GLN A 54 -24.97 -2.72 -13.50
CA GLN A 54 -24.49 -2.68 -14.89
C GLN A 54 -23.12 -3.37 -14.99
N ARG A 55 -22.46 -3.24 -16.14
CA ARG A 55 -21.11 -3.78 -16.37
C ARG A 55 -20.06 -3.07 -15.53
N PHE A 56 -18.99 -3.80 -15.20
CA PHE A 56 -17.90 -3.29 -14.37
C PHE A 56 -17.18 -2.09 -15.00
N ASP A 57 -16.89 -2.13 -16.30
CA ASP A 57 -16.19 -1.04 -17.01
C ASP A 57 -16.99 0.27 -17.01
N GLU A 58 -18.30 0.20 -17.21
CA GLU A 58 -19.20 1.36 -17.15
C GLU A 58 -19.24 1.95 -15.74
N THR A 59 -19.31 1.10 -14.72
CA THR A 59 -19.28 1.53 -13.31
C THR A 59 -17.92 2.13 -12.93
N ALA A 60 -16.82 1.49 -13.33
CA ALA A 60 -15.46 1.99 -13.08
C ALA A 60 -15.25 3.35 -13.75
N ARG A 61 -15.66 3.49 -15.02
CA ARG A 61 -15.61 4.78 -15.73
C ARG A 61 -16.44 5.83 -15.03
N ALA A 62 -17.68 5.53 -14.64
CA ALA A 62 -18.56 6.47 -13.95
C ALA A 62 -17.99 6.94 -12.59
N ILE A 63 -17.34 6.04 -11.84
CA ILE A 63 -16.69 6.38 -10.56
C ILE A 63 -15.43 7.25 -10.77
N ALA A 64 -14.62 6.93 -11.80
CA ALA A 64 -13.36 7.63 -12.06
C ALA A 64 -13.53 8.99 -12.79
N HIS A 65 -14.63 9.17 -13.52
CA HIS A 65 -14.84 10.27 -14.46
C HIS A 65 -14.70 11.67 -13.84
N ALA A 66 -13.78 12.48 -14.39
CA ALA A 66 -13.53 13.87 -14.00
C ALA A 66 -13.05 14.05 -12.54
N THR A 67 -12.32 13.06 -12.00
CA THR A 67 -11.96 13.06 -10.56
C THR A 67 -10.47 13.03 -10.25
N GLY A 68 -9.64 12.58 -11.18
CA GLY A 68 -8.22 12.30 -10.93
C GLY A 68 -7.95 11.04 -10.10
N CYS A 69 -8.98 10.31 -9.67
CA CYS A 69 -8.85 8.97 -9.10
C CYS A 69 -8.99 7.91 -10.19
N PHE A 70 -7.91 7.19 -10.47
CA PHE A 70 -7.84 6.20 -11.54
C PHE A 70 -8.27 4.82 -11.05
N ILE A 71 -9.07 4.12 -11.87
CA ILE A 71 -9.38 2.70 -11.65
C ILE A 71 -8.66 1.90 -12.73
N ARG A 72 -7.64 1.13 -12.31
CA ARG A 72 -6.81 0.30 -13.18
C ARG A 72 -7.27 -1.16 -13.10
N TYR A 73 -7.44 -1.81 -14.24
CA TYR A 73 -7.73 -3.24 -14.34
C TYR A 73 -7.02 -3.78 -15.59
N PRO A 74 -5.82 -4.38 -15.43
CA PRO A 74 -5.03 -4.84 -16.58
C PRO A 74 -5.72 -5.96 -17.37
N ASP A 75 -6.40 -6.84 -16.66
CA ASP A 75 -7.20 -7.92 -17.26
C ASP A 75 -8.46 -7.33 -17.90
N ARG A 76 -8.52 -7.39 -19.23
CA ARG A 76 -9.65 -6.87 -20.02
C ARG A 76 -10.86 -7.80 -19.99
N THR A 77 -10.74 -9.05 -19.54
CA THR A 77 -11.88 -9.96 -19.40
C THR A 77 -12.86 -9.49 -18.30
N LEU A 78 -12.41 -8.58 -17.43
CA LEU A 78 -13.21 -8.07 -16.32
C LEU A 78 -14.30 -7.08 -16.75
N VAL A 79 -14.23 -6.52 -17.96
CA VAL A 79 -15.12 -5.43 -18.41
C VAL A 79 -16.60 -5.78 -18.33
N ASN A 80 -16.96 -7.02 -18.71
CA ASN A 80 -18.36 -7.47 -18.78
C ASN A 80 -18.90 -8.04 -17.46
N VAL A 81 -18.10 -8.05 -16.38
CA VAL A 81 -18.55 -8.60 -15.11
C VAL A 81 -19.70 -7.74 -14.56
N PRO A 82 -20.87 -8.32 -14.27
CA PRO A 82 -21.97 -7.58 -13.68
C PRO A 82 -21.61 -7.17 -12.24
N VAL A 83 -21.92 -5.92 -11.90
CA VAL A 83 -21.65 -5.35 -10.58
C VAL A 83 -22.92 -4.77 -9.95
N GLN A 84 -22.87 -4.61 -8.63
CA GLN A 84 -23.98 -4.09 -7.85
C GLN A 84 -24.25 -2.61 -8.10
N PRO A 85 -25.50 -2.15 -7.91
CA PRO A 85 -25.82 -0.74 -7.98
C PRO A 85 -25.10 0.03 -6.87
N VAL A 86 -24.76 1.29 -7.13
CA VAL A 86 -24.10 2.17 -6.16
C VAL A 86 -24.98 3.39 -5.91
N ARG A 87 -25.39 3.58 -4.65
CA ARG A 87 -26.33 4.63 -4.25
C ARG A 87 -25.83 5.37 -3.00
N GLY A 88 -26.13 6.66 -2.93
CA GLY A 88 -25.89 7.49 -1.76
C GLY A 88 -24.55 8.23 -1.77
N ARG A 89 -24.24 8.91 -0.66
CA ARG A 89 -23.02 9.70 -0.50
C ARG A 89 -21.86 8.80 -0.08
N LEU A 90 -20.89 8.61 -0.96
CA LEU A 90 -19.76 7.70 -0.77
C LEU A 90 -18.47 8.34 -1.29
N THR A 91 -17.32 7.91 -0.76
CA THR A 91 -16.04 8.12 -1.45
C THR A 91 -15.93 7.18 -2.65
N ARG A 92 -14.98 7.43 -3.57
CA ARG A 92 -14.77 6.56 -4.74
C ARG A 92 -14.31 5.16 -4.32
N ARG A 93 -13.49 5.05 -3.27
CA ARG A 93 -13.13 3.75 -2.67
C ARG A 93 -14.34 3.01 -2.16
N GLN A 94 -15.22 3.70 -1.44
CA GLN A 94 -16.44 3.09 -0.91
C GLN A 94 -17.37 2.67 -2.06
N ALA A 95 -17.60 3.54 -3.03
CA ALA A 95 -18.40 3.27 -4.22
C ALA A 95 -17.91 2.03 -4.98
N LEU A 96 -16.61 1.91 -5.23
CA LEU A 96 -16.03 0.76 -5.91
C LEU A 96 -16.20 -0.51 -5.07
N ARG A 97 -15.93 -0.48 -3.76
CA ARG A 97 -16.16 -1.64 -2.88
C ARG A 97 -17.63 -2.07 -2.85
N VAL A 98 -18.57 -1.14 -2.93
CA VAL A 98 -20.01 -1.44 -3.02
C VAL A 98 -20.32 -2.17 -4.33
N ALA A 99 -19.86 -1.64 -5.46
CA ALA A 99 -20.08 -2.25 -6.77
C ALA A 99 -19.55 -3.69 -6.84
N LEU A 100 -18.38 -3.94 -6.26
CA LEU A 100 -17.72 -5.26 -6.36
C LEU A 100 -18.32 -6.34 -5.43
N ARG A 101 -19.27 -6.01 -4.55
CA ARG A 101 -19.86 -7.00 -3.62
C ARG A 101 -20.53 -8.13 -4.39
N GLY A 102 -20.35 -9.37 -3.92
CA GLY A 102 -20.91 -10.57 -4.55
C GLY A 102 -20.16 -11.02 -5.81
N THR A 103 -19.19 -10.25 -6.31
CA THR A 103 -18.33 -10.67 -7.42
C THR A 103 -17.05 -11.35 -6.93
N ALA A 104 -16.29 -11.95 -7.84
CA ALA A 104 -14.92 -12.39 -7.59
C ALA A 104 -13.87 -11.26 -7.71
N LEU A 105 -14.29 -10.01 -7.99
CA LEU A 105 -13.37 -8.89 -8.18
C LEU A 105 -13.06 -8.22 -6.84
N ARG A 106 -11.81 -7.82 -6.63
CA ARG A 106 -11.39 -7.05 -5.45
C ARG A 106 -10.44 -5.95 -5.84
N ILE A 107 -10.40 -4.91 -5.00
CA ILE A 107 -9.34 -3.91 -5.05
C ILE A 107 -8.08 -4.56 -4.47
N VAL A 108 -7.04 -4.72 -5.28
CA VAL A 108 -5.78 -5.41 -4.91
C VAL A 108 -4.66 -4.44 -4.60
N ARG A 109 -4.73 -3.20 -5.09
CA ARG A 109 -3.81 -2.11 -4.73
C ARG A 109 -4.58 -0.80 -4.62
N GLU A 110 -4.15 0.02 -3.67
CA GLU A 110 -4.73 1.33 -3.39
C GLU A 110 -3.61 2.34 -3.12
N THR A 111 -3.67 3.50 -3.76
CA THR A 111 -2.88 4.70 -3.46
C THR A 111 -3.85 5.88 -3.29
N PRO A 112 -3.39 7.09 -2.92
CA PRO A 112 -4.28 8.26 -2.78
C PRO A 112 -5.15 8.54 -4.01
N ASP A 113 -4.62 8.25 -5.22
CA ASP A 113 -5.23 8.62 -6.50
C ASP A 113 -5.44 7.44 -7.46
N LEU A 114 -5.18 6.21 -7.02
CA LEU A 114 -5.38 5.02 -7.84
C LEU A 114 -5.93 3.83 -7.04
N MET A 115 -6.85 3.11 -7.66
CA MET A 115 -7.33 1.81 -7.22
C MET A 115 -7.11 0.80 -8.33
N GLU A 116 -6.53 -0.35 -8.01
CA GLU A 116 -6.35 -1.44 -8.95
C GLU A 116 -7.30 -2.59 -8.62
N VAL A 117 -8.02 -3.06 -9.63
CA VAL A 117 -8.98 -4.17 -9.50
C VAL A 117 -8.44 -5.39 -10.24
N ALA A 118 -8.53 -6.53 -9.57
CA ALA A 118 -8.24 -7.83 -10.16
C ALA A 118 -9.27 -8.87 -9.69
N ARG A 119 -9.34 -9.99 -10.42
CA ARG A 119 -10.10 -11.16 -9.99
C ARG A 119 -9.30 -11.90 -8.92
N MET A 120 -9.95 -12.18 -7.80
CA MET A 120 -9.41 -13.06 -6.77
C MET A 120 -9.94 -14.47 -7.00
N PRO A 121 -9.09 -15.51 -6.86
CA PRO A 121 -9.56 -16.90 -6.92
C PRO A 121 -10.57 -17.15 -5.80
N ALA A 122 -11.57 -17.98 -6.07
CA ALA A 122 -12.43 -18.53 -5.03
C ALA A 122 -11.55 -19.33 -4.06
N ARG A 123 -11.74 -19.13 -2.76
CA ARG A 123 -11.11 -19.94 -1.72
C ARG A 123 -11.94 -21.17 -1.44
#